data_AF-A0A537EUR5-F1
#
_entry.id   AF-A0A537EUR5-F1
#
_cell.length_a   1.000
_cell.length_b   1.000
_cell.length_c   1.000
_cell.angle_alpha   90.00
_cell.angle_beta   90.00
_cell.angle_gamma   90.00
#
_symmetry.space_group_name_H-M   'P 1'
#
loop_
_entity.id
_entity.type
_entity.pdbx_description
1 polymer ?
#
loop_
_entity_poly.entity_id
_entity_poly.type
_entity_poly.pdbx_seq_one_letter_code
_entity_poly.pdbx_strand_id
1 'polypeptide(L)'
;MLSQKLRQRTEVYHAMTKEKIHEIAKSLAETAGREHILFLFQHIDLSSVMEFIEIWGNHFDAYEHRYNGRMHFYTLHHDVNSNYSQFIKEYVTALIQNTIPRTVRFEEVGPNAVTFSFEA
;
A
#
# COMPACT_ATOMS: atom_id res chain seq x y z
N MET A 1 4.49 -3.99 24.21
CA MET A 1 4.12 -2.76 23.47
C MET A 1 3.80 -3.01 21.99
N LEU A 2 4.59 -3.80 21.24
CA LEU A 2 4.25 -4.19 19.86
C LEU A 2 2.88 -4.91 19.74
N SER A 3 2.57 -5.83 20.66
CA SER A 3 1.31 -6.59 20.67
C SER A 3 0.05 -5.74 20.83
N GLN A 4 0.13 -4.61 21.52
CA GLN A 4 -1.03 -3.73 21.75
C GLN A 4 -1.37 -2.89 20.52
N LYS A 5 -0.36 -2.40 19.80
CA LYS A 5 -0.54 -1.67 18.54
C LYS A 5 -1.11 -2.57 17.43
N LEU A 6 -0.62 -3.81 17.35
CA LEU A 6 -1.14 -4.80 16.41
C LEU A 6 -2.61 -5.11 16.72
N ARG A 7 -2.94 -5.42 17.98
CA ARG A 7 -4.31 -5.69 18.42
C ARG A 7 -5.26 -4.53 18.10
N GLN A 8 -4.86 -3.29 18.41
CA GLN A 8 -5.67 -2.11 18.10
C GLN A 8 -5.92 -1.96 16.60
N ARG A 9 -4.89 -2.19 15.76
CA ARG A 9 -5.03 -2.14 14.30
C ARG A 9 -5.99 -3.23 13.82
N THR A 10 -5.86 -4.45 14.33
CA THR A 10 -6.77 -5.56 14.00
C THR A 10 -8.22 -5.23 14.36
N GLU A 11 -8.49 -4.72 15.56
CA GLU A 11 -9.84 -4.33 15.99
C GLU A 11 -10.44 -3.26 15.10
N VAL A 12 -9.66 -2.22 14.76
CA VAL A 12 -10.10 -1.15 13.86
C VAL A 12 -10.50 -1.72 12.50
N TYR A 13 -9.62 -2.46 11.83
CA TYR A 13 -9.92 -2.97 10.48
C TYR A 13 -10.99 -4.07 10.50
N HIS A 14 -11.12 -4.84 11.57
CA HIS A 14 -12.17 -5.85 11.70
C HIS A 14 -13.57 -5.22 11.73
N ALA A 15 -13.72 -4.05 12.36
CA ALA A 15 -14.99 -3.35 12.46
C ALA A 15 -15.40 -2.59 11.19
N MET A 16 -14.50 -2.42 10.21
CA MET A 16 -14.77 -1.64 9.00
C MET A 16 -15.50 -2.46 7.93
N THR A 17 -16.47 -1.83 7.27
CA THR A 17 -17.09 -2.40 6.06
C THR A 17 -16.18 -2.21 4.84
N LYS A 18 -16.44 -2.95 3.77
CA LYS A 18 -15.67 -2.85 2.52
C LYS A 18 -15.77 -1.46 1.90
N GLU A 19 -16.95 -0.87 1.92
CA GLU A 19 -17.21 0.48 1.41
C GLU A 19 -16.38 1.49 2.20
N LYS A 20 -16.36 1.36 3.53
CA LYS A 20 -15.60 2.25 4.39
C LYS A 20 -14.09 2.12 4.20
N ILE A 21 -13.61 0.90 3.96
CA ILE A 21 -12.21 0.63 3.61
C ILE A 21 -11.85 1.33 2.30
N HIS A 22 -12.66 1.16 1.25
CA HIS A 22 -12.43 1.78 -0.05
C HIS A 22 -12.37 3.32 0.05
N GLU A 23 -13.37 3.94 0.70
CA GLU A 23 -13.42 5.40 0.89
C GLU A 23 -12.17 5.94 1.59
N ILE A 24 -11.79 5.32 2.73
CA ILE A 24 -10.65 5.79 3.53
C ILE A 24 -9.34 5.56 2.80
N ALA A 25 -9.16 4.39 2.19
CA ALA A 25 -7.94 4.06 1.46
C ALA A 25 -7.69 5.04 0.31
N LYS A 26 -8.73 5.32 -0.49
CA LYS A 26 -8.67 6.27 -1.58
C LYS A 26 -8.37 7.69 -1.08
N SER A 27 -9.11 8.16 -0.08
CA SER A 27 -8.92 9.51 0.49
C SER A 27 -7.50 9.70 1.05
N LEU A 28 -6.98 8.72 1.79
CA LEU A 28 -5.61 8.79 2.35
C LEU A 28 -4.54 8.74 1.27
N ALA A 29 -4.73 7.99 0.19
CA ALA A 29 -3.79 7.94 -0.92
C ALA A 29 -3.74 9.28 -1.68
N GLU A 30 -4.91 9.87 -1.94
CA GLU A 30 -5.06 11.15 -2.66
C GLU A 30 -4.54 12.36 -1.88
N THR A 31 -4.62 12.29 -0.55
CA THR A 31 -4.17 13.37 0.35
C THR A 31 -2.80 13.02 0.93
N ALA A 32 -2.77 12.36 2.09
CA ALA A 32 -1.56 12.11 2.86
C ALA A 32 -0.48 11.35 2.06
N GLY A 33 -0.85 10.33 1.28
CA GLY A 33 0.12 9.59 0.45
C GLY A 33 0.83 10.49 -0.55
N ARG A 34 0.06 11.24 -1.32
CA ARG A 34 0.58 12.23 -2.27
C ARG A 34 1.40 13.34 -1.58
N GLU A 35 0.93 13.86 -0.44
CA GLU A 35 1.62 14.89 0.34
C GLU A 35 2.95 14.38 0.91
N HIS A 36 3.01 13.13 1.39
CA HIS A 36 4.24 12.53 1.88
C HIS A 36 5.30 12.36 0.77
N ILE A 37 4.90 11.95 -0.43
CA ILE A 37 5.81 11.85 -1.57
C ILE A 37 6.39 13.23 -1.89
N LEU A 38 5.55 14.26 -2.00
CA LEU A 38 6.02 15.63 -2.23
C LEU A 38 6.92 16.14 -1.09
N PHE A 39 6.58 15.84 0.16
CA PHE A 39 7.37 16.28 1.30
C PHE A 39 8.77 15.66 1.28
N LEU A 40 8.88 14.36 1.02
CA LEU A 40 10.14 13.63 1.04
C LEU A 40 11.01 13.91 -0.19
N PHE A 41 10.41 13.99 -1.38
CA PHE A 41 11.15 14.02 -2.64
C PHE A 41 11.04 15.34 -3.40
N GLN A 42 10.09 16.23 -3.04
CA GLN A 42 9.81 17.52 -3.70
C GLN A 42 9.29 17.42 -5.15
N HIS A 43 9.12 16.21 -5.68
CA HIS A 43 8.57 15.95 -7.02
C HIS A 43 7.74 14.66 -7.02
N ILE A 44 6.98 14.44 -8.09
CA ILE A 44 6.26 13.17 -8.34
C ILE A 44 6.61 12.67 -9.72
N ASP A 45 7.31 11.54 -9.73
CA ASP A 45 7.58 10.69 -10.88
C ASP A 45 7.69 9.22 -10.42
N LEU A 46 8.00 8.33 -11.35
CA LEU A 46 8.16 6.91 -11.06
C LEU A 46 9.17 6.63 -9.94
N SER A 47 10.33 7.30 -9.96
CA SER A 47 11.41 7.07 -8.98
C SER A 47 10.94 7.42 -7.58
N SER A 48 10.39 8.63 -7.41
CA SER A 48 9.89 9.10 -6.11
C SER A 48 8.76 8.22 -5.55
N VAL A 49 7.87 7.70 -6.41
CA VAL A 49 6.78 6.81 -5.98
C VAL A 49 7.31 5.43 -5.60
N MET A 50 8.27 4.89 -6.35
CA MET A 50 8.91 3.62 -6.00
C MET A 50 9.67 3.71 -4.68
N GLU A 51 10.49 4.75 -4.50
CA GLU A 51 11.21 5.00 -3.25
C GLU A 51 10.24 5.19 -2.08
N PHE A 52 9.11 5.87 -2.28
CA PHE A 52 8.06 5.95 -1.28
C PHE A 52 7.46 4.59 -0.93
N ILE A 53 7.16 3.74 -1.92
CA ILE A 53 6.62 2.39 -1.69
C ILE A 53 7.63 1.52 -0.95
N GLU A 54 8.93 1.68 -1.20
CA GLU A 54 9.99 0.99 -0.45
C GLU A 54 10.06 1.46 1.00
N ILE A 55 10.04 2.78 1.25
CA ILE A 55 10.00 3.33 2.62
C ILE A 55 8.75 2.85 3.36
N TRP A 56 7.59 2.92 2.71
CA TRP A 56 6.32 2.46 3.27
C TRP A 56 6.31 0.94 3.49
N GLY A 57 6.86 0.18 2.56
CA GLY A 57 7.01 -1.28 2.61
C GLY A 57 7.88 -1.73 3.80
N ASN A 58 8.94 -0.99 4.12
CA ASN A 58 9.79 -1.27 5.28
C ASN A 58 9.07 -1.10 6.64
N HIS A 59 7.85 -0.55 6.68
CA HIS A 59 7.01 -0.55 7.89
C HIS A 59 6.34 -1.91 8.17
N PHE A 60 6.27 -2.79 7.17
CA PHE A 60 5.61 -4.10 7.25
C PHE A 60 6.48 -5.16 7.92
N ASP A 61 5.87 -6.29 8.29
CA ASP A 61 6.59 -7.40 8.95
C ASP A 61 7.64 -8.00 8.00
N ALA A 62 7.30 -8.10 6.72
CA ALA A 62 8.23 -8.38 5.64
C ALA A 62 7.81 -7.67 4.36
N TYR A 63 8.81 -7.29 3.57
CA TYR A 63 8.67 -6.59 2.30
C TYR A 63 9.62 -7.19 1.27
N GLU A 64 9.09 -7.48 0.09
CA GLU A 64 9.88 -7.93 -1.05
C GLU A 64 9.61 -7.03 -2.26
N HIS A 65 10.67 -6.63 -2.95
CA HIS A 65 10.62 -5.95 -4.24
C HIS A 65 11.44 -6.72 -5.26
N ARG A 66 10.86 -6.95 -6.44
CA ARG A 66 11.54 -7.56 -7.58
C ARG A 66 11.27 -6.75 -8.84
N TYR A 67 12.28 -6.64 -9.71
CA TYR A 67 12.16 -5.97 -11.00
C TYR A 67 12.74 -6.85 -12.10
N ASN A 68 12.03 -6.98 -13.22
CA ASN A 68 12.45 -7.81 -14.35
C ASN A 68 12.83 -7.03 -15.62
N GLY A 69 13.07 -5.71 -15.50
CA GLY A 69 13.33 -4.83 -16.65
C GLY A 69 12.09 -4.19 -17.27
N ARG A 70 10.88 -4.58 -16.84
CA ARG A 70 9.61 -3.99 -17.30
C ARG A 70 8.60 -3.78 -16.17
N MET A 71 8.47 -4.76 -15.30
CA MET A 71 7.47 -4.82 -14.24
C MET A 71 8.16 -4.76 -12.88
N HIS A 72 7.63 -3.92 -11.99
CA HIS A 72 7.92 -3.96 -10.58
C HIS A 72 6.92 -4.85 -9.88
N PHE A 73 7.39 -5.78 -9.05
CA PHE A 73 6.60 -6.68 -8.23
C PHE A 73 6.89 -6.39 -6.77
N TYR A 74 5.83 -6.28 -5.97
CA TYR A 74 5.90 -6.02 -4.55
C TYR A 74 5.10 -7.06 -3.79
N THR A 75 5.63 -7.54 -2.68
CA THR A 75 4.87 -8.36 -1.72
C THR A 75 5.01 -7.73 -0.34
N LEU A 76 3.87 -7.45 0.29
CA LEU A 76 3.76 -6.86 1.62
C LEU A 76 3.15 -7.87 2.58
N HIS A 77 3.89 -8.28 3.61
CA HIS A 77 3.42 -9.19 4.65
C HIS A 77 2.99 -8.42 5.91
N HIS A 78 1.86 -8.79 6.49
CA HIS A 78 1.34 -8.18 7.71
C HIS A 78 0.56 -9.20 8.56
N ASP A 79 0.46 -8.96 9.86
CA ASP A 79 -0.30 -9.83 10.78
C ASP A 79 -1.61 -9.22 11.32
N VAL A 80 -2.29 -8.38 10.52
CA VAL A 80 -3.50 -7.64 10.95
C VAL A 80 -4.80 -8.43 10.76
N ASN A 81 -5.33 -8.46 9.54
CA ASN A 81 -6.47 -9.27 9.06
C ASN A 81 -6.72 -9.00 7.57
N SER A 82 -7.63 -9.74 6.95
CA SER A 82 -7.98 -9.61 5.53
C SER A 82 -8.53 -8.23 5.15
N ASN A 83 -9.19 -7.51 6.06
CA ASN A 83 -9.69 -6.16 5.79
C ASN A 83 -8.53 -5.17 5.63
N TYR A 84 -7.43 -5.38 6.35
CA TYR A 84 -6.21 -4.60 6.14
C TYR A 84 -5.57 -4.90 4.78
N SER A 85 -5.60 -6.14 4.31
CA SER A 85 -5.16 -6.50 2.95
C SER A 85 -6.00 -5.79 1.88
N GLN A 86 -7.32 -5.71 2.09
CA GLN A 86 -8.19 -4.91 1.21
C GLN A 86 -7.86 -3.42 1.28
N PHE A 87 -7.58 -2.88 2.46
CA PHE A 87 -7.14 -1.49 2.59
C PHE A 87 -5.86 -1.21 1.80
N ILE A 88 -4.84 -2.07 1.93
CA ILE A 88 -3.57 -1.96 1.19
C ILE A 88 -3.84 -1.96 -0.31
N LYS A 89 -4.68 -2.88 -0.80
CA LYS A 89 -5.05 -2.98 -2.21
C LYS A 89 -5.65 -1.66 -2.73
N GLU A 90 -6.67 -1.15 -2.04
CA GLU A 90 -7.36 0.09 -2.45
C GLU A 90 -6.42 1.30 -2.35
N TYR A 91 -5.59 1.36 -1.30
CA TYR A 91 -4.64 2.45 -1.07
C TYR A 91 -3.57 2.50 -2.15
N VAL A 92 -2.91 1.36 -2.44
CA VAL A 92 -1.87 1.25 -3.46
C VAL A 92 -2.43 1.54 -4.85
N THR A 93 -3.64 1.04 -5.15
CA THR A 93 -4.34 1.33 -6.41
C THR A 93 -4.51 2.83 -6.60
N ALA A 94 -5.11 3.51 -5.62
CA ALA A 94 -5.35 4.94 -5.69
C ALA A 94 -4.05 5.75 -5.70
N LEU A 95 -3.06 5.39 -4.87
CA LEU A 95 -1.78 6.09 -4.78
C LEU A 95 -1.08 6.08 -6.13
N ILE A 96 -0.92 4.90 -6.73
CA ILE A 96 -0.22 4.75 -8.00
C ILE A 96 -1.01 5.48 -9.09
N GLN A 97 -2.30 5.19 -9.28
CA GLN A 97 -3.08 5.79 -10.36
C GLN A 97 -3.12 7.33 -10.30
N ASN A 98 -3.11 7.91 -9.10
CA ASN A 98 -3.18 9.36 -8.90
C ASN A 98 -1.82 10.07 -8.92
N THR A 99 -0.71 9.36 -8.75
CA THR A 99 0.65 9.93 -8.75
C THR A 99 1.38 9.64 -10.06
N ILE A 100 1.33 8.38 -10.50
CA ILE A 100 1.92 7.87 -11.75
C ILE A 100 0.87 7.02 -12.46
N PRO A 101 0.18 7.52 -13.50
CA PRO A 101 -1.05 6.92 -14.05
C PRO A 101 -0.77 5.56 -14.72
N ARG A 102 -0.61 4.54 -13.89
CA ARG A 102 -0.23 3.17 -14.21
C ARG A 102 -1.31 2.25 -13.65
N THR A 103 -1.59 1.19 -14.38
CA THR A 103 -2.50 0.14 -13.91
C THR A 103 -1.76 -0.76 -12.93
N VAL A 104 -2.30 -0.87 -11.72
CA VAL A 104 -1.84 -1.84 -10.72
C VAL A 104 -2.54 -3.17 -10.96
N ARG A 105 -1.77 -4.26 -10.99
CA ARG A 105 -2.27 -5.63 -11.01
C ARG A 105 -2.06 -6.24 -9.64
N PHE A 106 -3.02 -7.02 -9.16
CA PHE A 106 -2.90 -7.76 -7.91
C PHE A 106 -2.88 -9.24 -8.24
N GLU A 107 -1.75 -9.88 -8.00
CA GLU A 107 -1.57 -11.32 -8.15
C GLU A 107 -2.23 -12.07 -7.00
N GLU A 108 -2.10 -11.54 -5.77
CA GLU A 108 -2.69 -12.13 -4.57
C GLU A 108 -3.08 -11.06 -3.55
N VAL A 109 -4.28 -11.19 -2.98
CA VAL A 109 -4.72 -10.43 -1.80
C VAL A 109 -5.16 -11.44 -0.75
N GLY A 110 -4.17 -12.02 -0.08
CA GLY A 110 -4.34 -13.02 0.98
C GLY A 110 -4.73 -12.38 2.31
N PRO A 111 -4.95 -13.18 3.36
CA PRO A 111 -5.34 -12.68 4.68
C PRO A 111 -4.24 -11.86 5.38
N ASN A 112 -2.97 -12.16 5.07
CA ASN A 112 -1.78 -11.63 5.74
C ASN A 112 -0.70 -11.18 4.74
N ALA A 113 -1.01 -11.13 3.45
CA ALA A 113 -0.07 -10.73 2.41
C ALA A 113 -0.80 -10.10 1.22
N VAL A 114 -0.19 -9.08 0.64
CA VAL A 114 -0.66 -8.47 -0.61
C VAL A 114 0.48 -8.44 -1.61
N THR A 115 0.27 -9.06 -2.77
CA THR A 115 1.20 -9.05 -3.89
C THR A 115 0.60 -8.25 -5.04
N PHE A 116 1.35 -7.27 -5.52
CA PHE A 116 0.93 -6.41 -6.62
C PHE A 116 2.09 -6.06 -7.54
N SER A 117 1.76 -5.65 -8.77
CA SER A 117 2.73 -5.21 -9.76
C SER A 117 2.24 -4.05 -10.62
N PHE A 118 3.19 -3.29 -11.17
CA PHE A 118 2.93 -2.27 -12.18
C PHE A 118 4.13 -2.09 -13.11
N GLU A 119 3.88 -1.58 -14.31
CA GLU A 119 4.92 -1.27 -15.30
C GLU A 119 5.75 -0.05 -14.87
N ALA A 120 7.06 -0.10 -15.12
CA ALA A 120 7.94 1.06 -15.04
C ALA A 120 7.44 2.18 -15.98
#